data_AF-A0A9D8K9K5-F1
#
_entry.id   AF-A0A9D8K9K5-F1
#
_cell.length_a   1.000
_cell.length_b   1.000
_cell.length_c   1.000
_cell.angle_alpha   90.00
_cell.angle_beta   90.00
_cell.angle_gamma   90.00
#
_symmetry.space_group_name_H-M   'P 1'
#
loop_
_entity.id
_entity.type
_entity.pdbx_description
1 polymer ?
#
loop_
_entity_poly.entity_id
_entity_poly.type
_entity_poly.pdbx_seq_one_letter_code
_entity_poly.pdbx_strand_id
1 'polypeptide(L)'
;MHAPSSHRLSRLLLISVASCSLLGVGSGAFAADTTKLLKTAEAACLEAASANGWRPELAKVISSQALGDDRVEVVFDLSKDGVNTARLTCPYSAKEGVATSFTKREAEVDSAPEGEEAAPPGIAVAPGKAWWLLLPLALALGSWLWLRGRDGTVGHAYASTGVTTGAGTGSWYGAEAAARDGLVAVHENADGSSRVLRQIRNGDTFEITGVRRRDSDNVEWLEVNSGGWVRDGETRYDRNNIR
;
A
#
# COMPACT_ATOMS: atom_id res chain seq x y z
N MET A 1 -8.58 34.20 61.77
CA MET A 1 -9.15 33.01 62.44
C MET A 1 -10.51 32.70 61.83
N HIS A 2 -10.59 31.67 60.98
CA HIS A 2 -11.75 30.78 60.74
C HIS A 2 -11.39 29.90 59.53
N ALA A 3 -10.96 28.68 59.82
CA ALA A 3 -11.16 27.50 58.97
C ALA A 3 -12.22 26.64 59.71
N PRO A 4 -12.76 25.52 59.18
CA PRO A 4 -12.75 24.95 57.82
C PRO A 4 -14.19 24.55 57.35
N SER A 5 -14.38 24.08 56.12
CA SER A 5 -15.50 23.15 55.83
C SER A 5 -15.23 22.26 54.61
N SER A 6 -14.74 21.06 54.90
CA SER A 6 -14.70 19.90 54.03
C SER A 6 -16.10 19.30 53.85
N HIS A 7 -16.61 19.22 52.62
CA HIS A 7 -17.70 18.30 52.28
C HIS A 7 -17.14 17.07 51.55
N ARG A 8 -17.05 15.97 52.31
CA ARG A 8 -17.05 14.60 51.80
C ARG A 8 -18.48 14.23 51.39
N LEU A 9 -18.64 13.38 50.37
CA LEU A 9 -19.63 12.30 50.17
C LEU A 9 -19.65 12.00 48.66
N SER A 10 -19.00 10.96 48.13
CA SER A 10 -19.23 9.52 48.32
C SER A 10 -20.59 9.06 47.78
N ARG A 11 -20.50 8.09 46.84
CA ARG A 11 -21.48 7.08 46.41
C ARG A 11 -22.35 7.40 45.19
N LEU A 12 -22.10 6.63 44.12
CA LEU A 12 -23.00 5.71 43.38
C LEU A 12 -22.19 5.29 42.13
N LEU A 13 -21.45 4.17 42.07
CA LEU A 13 -21.88 2.76 42.13
C LEU A 13 -23.17 2.53 41.34
N LEU A 14 -23.07 1.98 40.12
CA LEU A 14 -23.55 0.64 39.77
C LEU A 14 -23.81 0.44 38.25
N ILE A 15 -23.24 -0.67 37.75
CA ILE A 15 -23.81 -1.60 36.76
C ILE A 15 -23.91 -1.14 35.30
N SER A 16 -23.01 -1.65 34.47
CA SER A 16 -23.43 -2.38 33.27
C SER A 16 -22.46 -3.53 32.99
N VAL A 17 -22.74 -4.65 33.66
CA VAL A 17 -22.27 -5.98 33.30
C VAL A 17 -23.36 -6.60 32.42
N ALA A 18 -22.94 -7.43 31.47
CA ALA A 18 -23.75 -8.35 30.68
C ALA A 18 -24.47 -7.77 29.44
N SER A 19 -23.75 -7.80 28.33
CA SER A 19 -24.26 -8.42 27.10
C SER A 19 -23.21 -9.36 26.52
N CYS A 20 -22.80 -10.33 27.35
CA CYS A 20 -22.36 -11.63 26.85
C CYS A 20 -23.62 -12.49 26.74
N SER A 21 -24.26 -12.45 25.57
CA SER A 21 -25.35 -13.36 25.24
C SER A 21 -25.09 -13.97 23.87
N LEU A 22 -24.62 -15.22 23.92
CA LEU A 22 -24.94 -16.34 23.04
C LEU A 22 -24.74 -16.12 21.53
N LEU A 23 -23.70 -16.75 20.98
CA LEU A 23 -23.81 -18.06 20.31
C LEU A 23 -24.68 -17.93 19.04
N GLY A 24 -24.08 -17.90 17.86
CA GLY A 24 -23.32 -19.06 17.39
C GLY A 24 -24.28 -20.08 16.81
N VAL A 25 -24.95 -19.72 15.72
CA VAL A 25 -25.53 -20.66 14.76
C VAL A 25 -25.36 -20.03 13.39
N GLY A 26 -24.32 -20.42 12.66
CA GLY A 26 -24.11 -19.92 11.29
C GLY A 26 -22.83 -20.40 10.62
N SER A 27 -21.78 -20.70 11.40
CA SER A 27 -20.45 -20.97 10.80
C SER A 27 -20.13 -22.46 10.58
N GLY A 28 -20.97 -23.38 11.08
CA GLY A 28 -20.70 -24.82 10.99
C GLY A 28 -20.75 -25.37 9.56
N ALA A 29 -21.65 -24.83 8.72
CA ALA A 29 -21.77 -25.26 7.32
C ALA A 29 -20.65 -24.66 6.45
N PHE A 30 -20.33 -23.37 6.63
CA PHE A 30 -19.27 -22.72 5.86
C PHE A 30 -17.87 -23.22 6.23
N ALA A 31 -17.57 -23.44 7.52
CA ALA A 31 -16.26 -23.94 7.94
C ALA A 31 -15.97 -25.39 7.48
N ALA A 32 -17.00 -26.24 7.41
CA ALA A 32 -16.87 -27.59 6.88
C ALA A 32 -16.59 -27.60 5.37
N ASP A 33 -17.07 -26.60 4.64
CA ASP A 33 -16.84 -26.46 3.20
C ASP A 33 -15.46 -25.85 2.91
N THR A 34 -15.06 -24.81 3.65
CA THR A 34 -13.74 -24.18 3.49
C THR A 34 -12.60 -25.14 3.78
N THR A 35 -12.73 -26.03 4.77
CA THR A 35 -11.69 -27.04 5.07
C THR A 35 -11.54 -28.09 3.97
N LYS A 36 -12.64 -28.48 3.32
CA LYS A 36 -12.59 -29.33 2.12
C LYS A 36 -11.95 -28.59 0.96
N LEU A 37 -12.34 -27.33 0.74
CA LEU A 37 -11.80 -26.48 -0.31
C LEU A 37 -10.28 -26.27 -0.14
N LEU A 38 -9.81 -26.03 1.08
CA LEU A 38 -8.37 -25.92 1.39
C LEU A 38 -7.60 -27.21 1.11
N LYS A 39 -8.16 -28.39 1.45
CA LYS A 39 -7.52 -29.67 1.14
C LYS A 39 -7.47 -29.94 -0.38
N THR A 40 -8.54 -29.60 -1.09
CA THR A 40 -8.56 -29.71 -2.56
C THR A 40 -7.57 -28.75 -3.20
N ALA A 41 -7.50 -27.51 -2.69
CA ALA A 41 -6.51 -26.53 -3.12
C ALA A 41 -5.09 -27.04 -2.89
N GLU A 42 -4.81 -27.58 -1.71
CA GLU A 42 -3.50 -28.13 -1.38
C GLU A 42 -3.09 -29.24 -2.35
N ALA A 43 -3.96 -30.22 -2.58
CA ALA A 43 -3.70 -31.31 -3.52
C ALA A 43 -3.46 -30.79 -4.95
N ALA A 44 -4.33 -29.90 -5.43
CA ALA A 44 -4.21 -29.34 -6.78
C ALA A 44 -2.94 -28.50 -6.95
N CYS A 45 -2.56 -27.72 -5.93
CA CYS A 45 -1.35 -26.93 -5.92
C CYS A 45 -0.08 -27.79 -5.92
N LEU A 46 -0.07 -28.89 -5.18
CA LEU A 46 1.04 -29.84 -5.17
C LEU A 46 1.14 -30.61 -6.50
N GLU A 47 0.02 -30.95 -7.11
CA GLU A 47 -0.02 -31.56 -8.44
C GLU A 47 0.57 -30.60 -9.49
N ALA A 48 0.10 -29.35 -9.52
CA ALA A 48 0.64 -28.31 -10.40
C ALA A 48 2.13 -28.03 -10.13
N ALA A 49 2.56 -28.04 -8.86
CA ALA A 49 3.97 -27.87 -8.51
C ALA A 49 4.81 -29.07 -9.00
N SER A 50 4.31 -30.29 -8.89
CA SER A 50 5.02 -31.49 -9.37
C SER A 50 5.21 -31.47 -10.89
N ALA A 51 4.20 -31.01 -11.64
CA ALA A 51 4.32 -30.77 -13.08
C ALA A 51 5.41 -29.74 -13.43
N ASN A 52 5.73 -28.81 -12.52
CA ASN A 52 6.79 -27.81 -12.66
C ASN A 52 8.16 -28.28 -12.10
N GLY A 53 8.30 -29.57 -11.79
CA GLY A 53 9.53 -30.19 -11.29
C GLY A 53 9.82 -29.91 -9.81
N TRP A 54 8.83 -29.50 -9.03
CA TRP A 54 8.95 -29.45 -7.57
C TRP A 54 8.70 -30.83 -6.95
N ARG A 55 9.31 -31.10 -5.80
CA ARG A 55 9.13 -32.36 -5.06
C ARG A 55 8.01 -32.23 -4.03
N PRO A 56 6.77 -32.68 -4.34
CA PRO A 56 5.64 -32.50 -3.43
C PRO A 56 5.80 -33.26 -2.11
N GLU A 57 6.61 -34.32 -2.07
CA GLU A 57 6.89 -35.10 -0.87
C GLU A 57 7.71 -34.33 0.18
N LEU A 58 8.39 -33.25 -0.22
CA LEU A 58 9.13 -32.35 0.66
C LEU A 58 8.35 -31.06 0.97
N ALA A 59 7.08 -30.99 0.56
CA ALA A 59 6.25 -29.82 0.77
C ALA A 59 5.96 -29.58 2.25
N LYS A 60 6.11 -28.34 2.68
CA LYS A 60 5.63 -27.88 3.98
C LYS A 60 4.65 -26.74 3.80
N VAL A 61 3.41 -26.94 4.24
CA VAL A 61 2.41 -25.86 4.29
C VAL A 61 2.83 -24.85 5.36
N ILE A 62 3.05 -23.61 4.95
CA ILE A 62 3.40 -22.50 5.85
C ILE A 62 2.13 -21.80 6.31
N SER A 63 1.21 -21.55 5.38
CA SER A 63 -0.04 -20.86 5.64
C SER A 63 -1.09 -21.25 4.62
N SER A 64 -2.33 -21.32 5.08
CA SER A 64 -3.50 -21.58 4.25
C SER A 64 -4.59 -20.60 4.68
N GLN A 65 -5.05 -19.74 3.77
CA GLN A 65 -6.03 -18.70 4.08
C GLN A 65 -7.18 -18.72 3.08
N ALA A 66 -8.41 -18.56 3.58
CA ALA A 66 -9.56 -18.27 2.73
C ALA A 66 -9.62 -16.77 2.43
N LEU A 67 -9.72 -16.44 1.14
CA LEU A 67 -9.82 -15.07 0.64
C LEU A 67 -11.27 -14.68 0.31
N GLY A 68 -12.17 -15.65 0.21
CA GLY A 68 -13.60 -15.47 -0.04
C GLY A 68 -14.34 -16.82 -0.03
N ASP A 69 -15.59 -16.82 -0.48
CA ASP A 69 -16.46 -18.01 -0.42
C ASP A 69 -15.98 -19.17 -1.30
N ASP A 70 -15.31 -18.88 -2.41
CA ASP A 70 -14.81 -19.86 -3.38
C ASP A 70 -13.30 -19.78 -3.65
N ARG A 71 -12.57 -18.92 -2.92
CA ARG A 71 -11.15 -18.64 -3.14
C ARG A 71 -10.33 -18.86 -1.89
N VAL A 72 -9.23 -19.57 -2.07
CA VAL A 72 -8.23 -19.81 -1.02
C VAL A 72 -6.83 -19.62 -1.58
N GLU A 73 -5.91 -19.32 -0.69
CA GLU A 73 -4.50 -19.18 -0.99
C GLU A 73 -3.72 -20.09 -0.05
N VAL A 74 -2.89 -20.95 -0.63
CA VAL A 74 -2.03 -21.87 0.11
C VAL A 74 -0.59 -21.54 -0.22
N VAL A 75 0.22 -21.39 0.82
CA VAL A 75 1.64 -21.06 0.70
C VAL A 75 2.46 -22.23 1.20
N PHE A 76 3.34 -22.74 0.34
CA PHE A 76 4.22 -23.86 0.61
C PHE A 76 5.67 -23.42 0.63
N ASP A 77 6.49 -24.10 1.43
CA ASP A 77 7.92 -24.24 1.15
C ASP A 77 8.13 -25.56 0.41
N LEU A 78 8.67 -25.48 -0.80
CA LEU A 78 8.95 -26.64 -1.66
C LEU A 78 10.43 -26.63 -2.06
N SER A 79 10.97 -27.81 -2.34
CA SER A 79 12.32 -27.95 -2.88
C SER A 79 12.29 -28.68 -4.22
N LYS A 80 13.11 -28.24 -5.19
CA LYS A 80 13.36 -29.03 -6.42
C LYS A 80 14.47 -30.06 -6.20
N ASP A 81 15.53 -29.65 -5.52
CA ASP A 81 16.77 -30.45 -5.41
C ASP A 81 16.95 -31.12 -4.04
N GLY A 82 16.01 -30.92 -3.10
CA GLY A 82 16.06 -31.43 -1.73
C GLY A 82 16.96 -30.64 -0.77
N VAL A 83 17.70 -29.63 -1.26
CA VAL A 83 18.61 -28.80 -0.46
C VAL A 83 18.10 -27.37 -0.32
N ASN A 84 17.68 -26.76 -1.44
CA ASN A 84 17.17 -25.38 -1.45
C ASN A 84 15.64 -25.38 -1.40
N THR A 85 15.06 -24.67 -0.44
CA THR A 85 13.61 -24.46 -0.36
C THR A 85 13.25 -23.12 -0.97
N ALA A 86 12.16 -23.08 -1.72
CA ALA A 86 11.55 -21.86 -2.22
C ALA A 86 10.10 -21.78 -1.77
N ARG A 87 9.66 -20.56 -1.49
CA ARG A 87 8.30 -20.27 -1.10
C ARG A 87 7.42 -20.16 -2.34
N LEU A 88 6.42 -21.03 -2.45
CA LEU A 88 5.43 -21.02 -3.51
C LEU A 88 4.07 -20.60 -2.96
N THR A 89 3.54 -19.50 -3.47
CA THR A 89 2.18 -19.06 -3.20
C THR A 89 1.27 -19.58 -4.29
N CYS A 90 0.26 -20.35 -3.90
CA CYS A 90 -0.67 -21.00 -4.80
C CYS A 90 -2.09 -20.47 -4.58
N PRO A 91 -2.56 -19.59 -5.47
CA PRO A 91 -3.94 -19.14 -5.48
C PRO A 91 -4.86 -20.22 -6.08
N TYR A 92 -5.92 -20.61 -5.35
CA TYR A 92 -6.89 -21.61 -5.80
C TYR A 92 -8.34 -21.10 -5.69
N SER A 93 -9.11 -21.33 -6.74
CA SER A 93 -10.55 -21.06 -6.80
C SER A 93 -11.31 -22.34 -7.12
N ALA A 94 -12.42 -22.60 -6.43
CA ALA A 94 -13.26 -23.77 -6.72
C ALA A 94 -13.84 -23.76 -8.15
N LYS A 95 -13.95 -22.57 -8.77
CA LYS A 95 -14.47 -22.42 -10.14
C LYS A 95 -13.38 -22.46 -11.22
N GLU A 96 -12.20 -21.95 -10.90
CA GLU A 96 -11.12 -21.71 -11.88
C GLU A 96 -9.92 -22.65 -11.69
N GLY A 97 -9.87 -23.40 -10.59
CA GLY A 97 -8.74 -24.26 -10.23
C GLY A 97 -7.54 -23.47 -9.68
N VAL A 98 -6.33 -24.00 -9.89
CA VAL A 98 -5.08 -23.35 -9.49
C VAL A 98 -4.77 -22.21 -10.48
N ALA A 99 -4.80 -20.98 -9.99
CA ALA A 99 -4.40 -19.81 -10.77
C ALA A 99 -2.88 -19.60 -10.65
N THR A 100 -2.28 -19.02 -11.68
CA THR A 100 -0.86 -18.62 -11.65
C THR A 100 -0.64 -17.28 -10.92
N SER A 101 -1.72 -16.51 -10.69
CA SER A 101 -1.75 -15.31 -9.85
C SER A 101 -3.20 -14.84 -9.63
N PHE A 102 -3.58 -14.44 -8.41
CA PHE A 102 -4.85 -13.71 -8.19
C PHE A 102 -4.77 -12.21 -8.52
N THR A 103 -3.59 -11.74 -8.93
CA THR A 103 -3.34 -10.35 -9.35
C THR A 103 -3.70 -10.08 -10.81
N LYS A 104 -4.48 -10.96 -11.46
CA LYS A 104 -4.92 -10.78 -12.85
C LYS A 104 -6.44 -10.58 -12.94
N ARG A 105 -6.90 -9.41 -12.50
CA ARG A 105 -8.14 -8.83 -13.02
C ARG A 105 -7.75 -7.56 -13.78
N GLU A 106 -8.28 -7.43 -14.99
CA GLU A 106 -7.98 -6.42 -16.03
C GLU A 106 -6.83 -6.75 -16.98
N ALA A 107 -7.04 -7.78 -17.80
CA ALA A 107 -6.77 -7.72 -19.23
C ALA A 107 -7.50 -8.89 -19.89
N GLU A 108 -8.77 -8.64 -20.18
CA GLU A 108 -9.48 -9.32 -21.27
C GLU A 108 -8.68 -9.04 -22.55
N VAL A 109 -7.94 -10.05 -23.03
CA VAL A 109 -7.49 -10.11 -24.41
C VAL A 109 -7.93 -11.46 -24.92
N ASP A 110 -9.02 -11.38 -25.66
CA ASP A 110 -9.55 -12.34 -26.59
C ASP A 110 -8.44 -12.92 -27.50
N SER A 111 -8.64 -14.17 -27.93
CA SER A 111 -7.86 -14.97 -28.88
C SER A 111 -6.82 -15.97 -28.30
N ALA A 112 -7.27 -17.23 -28.25
CA ALA A 112 -6.50 -18.48 -28.22
C ALA A 112 -5.70 -18.71 -29.55
N PRO A 113 -5.00 -19.86 -29.82
CA PRO A 113 -4.86 -21.09 -29.02
C PRO A 113 -3.42 -21.71 -28.96
N GLU A 114 -3.37 -22.82 -28.22
CA GLU A 114 -2.37 -23.90 -28.14
C GLU A 114 -1.34 -24.07 -29.28
N GLY A 115 -0.11 -24.48 -28.88
CA GLY A 115 0.86 -25.10 -29.77
C GLY A 115 2.25 -25.32 -29.14
N GLU A 116 2.52 -26.58 -28.77
CA GLU A 116 3.81 -27.29 -28.76
C GLU A 116 5.03 -26.82 -27.91
N GLU A 117 5.29 -27.61 -26.86
CA GLU A 117 6.44 -28.53 -26.71
C GLU A 117 7.90 -28.01 -26.87
N ALA A 118 8.64 -28.14 -25.74
CA ALA A 118 10.07 -28.48 -25.56
C ALA A 118 11.20 -27.63 -26.22
N ALA A 119 11.95 -26.89 -25.36
CA ALA A 119 13.40 -27.03 -25.10
C ALA A 119 14.07 -25.69 -24.62
N PRO A 120 14.95 -25.70 -23.60
CA PRO A 120 15.96 -24.65 -23.39
C PRO A 120 17.37 -25.15 -23.80
N PRO A 121 18.43 -24.32 -23.82
CA PRO A 121 18.50 -22.86 -23.92
C PRO A 121 19.39 -22.41 -25.10
N GLY A 122 19.07 -21.27 -25.71
CA GLY A 122 19.94 -20.65 -26.72
C GLY A 122 19.28 -19.44 -27.32
N ILE A 123 19.35 -18.29 -26.62
CA ILE A 123 18.82 -17.03 -27.12
C ILE A 123 19.74 -16.53 -28.24
N ALA A 124 19.56 -17.06 -29.44
CA ALA A 124 19.95 -16.41 -30.68
C ALA A 124 18.81 -15.46 -31.05
N VAL A 125 18.90 -14.19 -30.62
CA VAL A 125 17.99 -13.14 -31.09
C VAL A 125 18.27 -12.93 -32.58
N ALA A 126 17.37 -13.41 -33.44
CA ALA A 126 17.41 -13.12 -34.86
C ALA A 126 17.35 -11.60 -35.09
N PRO A 127 18.37 -10.97 -35.69
CA PRO A 127 18.41 -9.54 -35.91
C PRO A 127 17.53 -9.21 -37.12
N GLY A 128 16.25 -8.92 -36.88
CA GLY A 128 15.37 -8.47 -37.97
C GLY A 128 13.89 -8.31 -37.67
N LYS A 129 13.37 -8.90 -36.60
CA LYS A 129 11.93 -8.84 -36.28
C LYS A 129 11.57 -8.37 -34.87
N ALA A 130 12.56 -8.10 -34.02
CA ALA A 130 12.35 -7.71 -32.63
C ALA A 130 12.09 -6.19 -32.41
N TRP A 131 12.06 -5.36 -33.45
CA TRP A 131 11.80 -3.93 -33.29
C TRP A 131 10.37 -3.65 -32.77
N TRP A 132 9.41 -4.53 -33.06
CA TRP A 132 8.06 -4.45 -32.53
C TRP A 132 8.01 -4.64 -31.00
N LEU A 133 8.98 -5.35 -30.40
CA LEU A 133 9.07 -5.50 -28.94
C LEU A 133 9.55 -4.20 -28.25
N LEU A 134 10.23 -3.32 -28.97
CA LEU A 134 10.62 -2.01 -28.46
C LEU A 134 9.50 -0.98 -28.55
N LEU A 135 8.44 -1.27 -29.30
CA LEU A 135 7.31 -0.37 -29.53
C LEU A 135 6.53 -0.05 -28.24
N PRO A 136 6.17 -1.01 -27.37
CA PRO A 136 5.54 -0.68 -26.08
C PRO A 136 6.50 0.07 -25.15
N LEU A 137 7.81 -0.20 -25.19
CA LEU A 137 8.79 0.50 -24.36
C LEU A 137 8.99 1.95 -24.82
N ALA A 138 9.04 2.19 -26.13
CA ALA A 138 9.15 3.52 -26.73
C ALA A 138 7.87 4.34 -26.53
N LEU A 139 6.69 3.71 -26.61
CA LEU A 139 5.41 4.36 -26.29
C LEU A 139 5.28 4.69 -24.80
N ALA A 140 5.77 3.81 -23.91
CA ALA A 140 5.79 4.07 -22.47
C ALA A 140 6.75 5.21 -22.10
N LEU A 141 7.92 5.29 -22.74
CA LEU A 141 8.85 6.41 -22.53
C LEU A 141 8.32 7.72 -23.12
N GLY A 142 7.68 7.67 -24.29
CA GLY A 142 7.04 8.82 -24.92
C GLY A 142 5.85 9.36 -24.12
N SER A 143 5.00 8.49 -23.58
CA SER A 143 3.86 8.90 -22.74
C SER A 143 4.32 9.52 -21.42
N TRP A 144 5.42 9.04 -20.85
CA TRP A 144 5.98 9.60 -19.61
C TRP A 144 6.59 11.00 -19.81
N LEU A 145 7.28 11.23 -20.93
CA LEU A 145 7.79 12.56 -21.31
C LEU A 145 6.66 13.55 -21.62
N TRP A 146 5.56 13.09 -22.21
CA TRP A 146 4.42 13.96 -22.50
C TRP A 146 3.60 14.31 -21.26
N LEU A 147 3.51 13.42 -20.27
CA LEU A 147 2.89 13.73 -18.99
C LEU A 147 3.66 14.83 -18.24
N ARG A 148 5.00 14.79 -18.22
CA ARG A 148 5.80 15.86 -17.60
C ARG A 148 5.72 17.20 -18.33
N GLY A 149 5.39 17.19 -19.62
CA GLY A 149 5.22 18.43 -20.38
C GLY A 149 3.88 19.14 -20.14
N ARG A 150 2.93 18.51 -19.42
CA ARG A 150 1.54 18.99 -19.35
C ARG A 150 1.02 19.28 -17.94
N ASP A 151 1.88 19.25 -16.92
CA ASP A 151 1.56 19.75 -15.58
C ASP A 151 1.63 21.29 -15.46
N GLY A 152 1.57 21.99 -16.60
CA GLY A 152 1.15 23.39 -16.67
C GLY A 152 -0.33 23.47 -17.01
N THR A 153 -1.14 23.85 -16.03
CA THR A 153 -2.54 24.34 -16.16
C THR A 153 -3.65 23.32 -16.45
N VAL A 154 -4.08 22.59 -15.42
CA VAL A 154 -5.50 22.20 -15.31
C VAL A 154 -6.01 22.58 -13.92
N GLY A 155 -6.50 23.81 -13.80
CA GLY A 155 -7.23 24.27 -12.63
C GLY A 155 -8.59 23.56 -12.57
N HIS A 156 -8.69 22.51 -11.76
CA HIS A 156 -9.99 22.05 -11.30
C HIS A 156 -10.49 22.99 -10.22
N ALA A 157 -11.35 23.94 -10.62
CA ALA A 157 -12.15 24.74 -9.72
C ALA A 157 -13.17 23.85 -9.00
N TYR A 158 -12.74 23.19 -7.92
CA TYR A 158 -13.65 22.83 -6.86
C TYR A 158 -13.92 24.09 -6.04
N ALA A 159 -15.15 24.57 -6.12
CA ALA A 159 -15.68 25.60 -5.23
C ALA A 159 -15.68 25.07 -3.79
N SER A 160 -14.52 25.20 -3.13
CA SER A 160 -14.45 25.22 -1.68
C SER A 160 -14.38 26.68 -1.26
N THR A 161 -15.36 27.06 -0.45
CA THR A 161 -15.56 28.41 0.05
C THR A 161 -14.38 28.79 0.93
N GLY A 162 -13.50 29.65 0.41
CA GLY A 162 -12.57 30.47 1.19
C GLY A 162 -11.36 29.75 1.79
N VAL A 163 -10.22 29.84 1.11
CA VAL A 163 -8.98 30.48 1.59
C VAL A 163 -8.06 30.58 0.36
N THR A 164 -7.65 31.79 0.02
CA THR A 164 -6.79 32.13 -1.12
C THR A 164 -5.38 31.58 -0.91
N THR A 165 -5.02 30.48 -1.58
CA THR A 165 -3.62 30.15 -1.87
C THR A 165 -3.30 30.69 -3.26
N GLY A 166 -2.54 31.79 -3.30
CA GLY A 166 -2.02 32.35 -4.53
C GLY A 166 -1.09 31.35 -5.20
N ALA A 167 -1.46 30.89 -6.39
CA ALA A 167 -0.58 30.17 -7.30
C ALA A 167 0.49 31.15 -7.82
N GLY A 168 1.49 31.41 -6.98
CA GLY A 168 2.74 32.02 -7.42
C GLY A 168 3.55 30.96 -8.15
N THR A 169 4.08 31.32 -9.31
CA THR A 169 5.14 30.61 -10.04
C THR A 169 6.28 30.29 -9.06
N GLY A 170 6.26 29.08 -8.49
CA GLY A 170 7.00 28.74 -7.28
C GLY A 170 8.49 28.68 -7.54
N SER A 171 9.24 29.54 -6.87
CA SER A 171 10.66 29.32 -6.60
C SER A 171 10.75 28.17 -5.60
N TRP A 172 11.48 27.11 -5.95
CA TRP A 172 11.55 25.90 -5.13
C TRP A 172 12.65 26.11 -4.09
N TYR A 173 12.28 26.05 -2.82
CA TYR A 173 13.24 26.21 -1.73
C TYR A 173 13.50 24.84 -1.09
N GLY A 174 14.76 24.40 -1.17
CA GLY A 174 15.21 23.20 -0.48
C GLY A 174 15.20 23.44 1.03
N ALA A 175 14.57 22.51 1.75
CA ALA A 175 14.58 22.44 3.20
C ALA A 175 15.06 21.08 3.67
N GLU A 176 15.66 21.04 4.85
CA GLU A 176 16.15 19.83 5.49
C GLU A 176 15.31 19.52 6.73
N ALA A 177 14.94 18.24 6.89
CA ALA A 177 14.24 17.77 8.08
C ALA A 177 15.13 17.81 9.33
N ALA A 178 14.63 18.37 10.43
CA ALA A 178 15.41 18.60 11.66
C ALA A 178 14.55 18.53 12.95
N ALA A 179 13.63 17.58 13.04
CA ALA A 179 12.79 17.37 14.22
C ALA A 179 13.60 16.84 15.43
N ARG A 180 13.10 17.06 16.65
CA ARG A 180 13.81 16.66 17.89
C ARG A 180 13.87 15.14 18.10
N ASP A 181 12.89 14.42 17.61
CA ASP A 181 12.73 12.97 17.68
C ASP A 181 13.35 12.22 16.49
N GLY A 182 13.95 12.96 15.54
CA GLY A 182 14.58 12.39 14.36
C GLY A 182 13.67 12.24 13.15
N LEU A 183 12.37 12.56 13.28
CA LEU A 183 11.37 12.36 12.25
C LEU A 183 10.44 13.57 12.13
N VAL A 184 10.38 14.19 10.96
CA VAL A 184 9.42 15.27 10.67
C VAL A 184 8.12 14.65 10.18
N ALA A 185 7.01 14.95 10.85
CA ALA A 185 5.69 14.51 10.42
C ALA A 185 5.13 15.43 9.34
N VAL A 186 4.69 14.84 8.22
CA VAL A 186 3.96 15.56 7.16
C VAL A 186 2.47 15.38 7.41
N HIS A 187 1.80 16.47 7.73
CA HIS A 187 0.40 16.52 8.09
C HIS A 187 -0.49 16.80 6.87
N GLU A 188 -1.71 16.28 6.87
CA GLU A 188 -2.69 16.55 5.80
C GLU A 188 -3.12 18.02 5.75
N ASN A 189 -3.27 18.66 6.92
CA ASN A 189 -3.60 20.07 7.04
C ASN A 189 -2.53 20.81 7.86
N ALA A 190 -2.52 22.14 7.79
CA ALA A 190 -1.67 23.01 8.61
C ALA A 190 -2.13 23.05 10.08
N ASP A 191 -2.26 21.89 10.71
CA ASP A 191 -2.79 21.70 12.04
C ASP A 191 -2.15 20.50 12.75
N GLY A 192 -1.83 20.67 14.04
CA GLY A 192 -1.17 19.64 14.84
C GLY A 192 -2.03 18.40 15.09
N SER A 193 -3.36 18.54 15.03
CA SER A 193 -4.31 17.44 15.18
C SER A 193 -4.62 16.69 13.88
N SER A 194 -4.15 17.17 12.72
CA SER A 194 -4.51 16.50 11.46
C SER A 194 -3.73 15.21 11.28
N ARG A 195 -4.30 14.29 10.50
CA ARG A 195 -3.69 13.01 10.14
C ARG A 195 -2.28 13.21 9.58
N VAL A 196 -1.34 12.38 10.02
CA VAL A 196 0.01 12.29 9.47
C VAL A 196 -0.04 11.43 8.20
N LEU A 197 0.38 11.99 7.07
CA LEU A 197 0.44 11.33 5.77
C LEU A 197 1.71 10.49 5.63
N ARG A 198 2.85 11.05 6.03
CA ARG A 198 4.17 10.39 5.99
C ARG A 198 5.12 11.02 7.01
N GLN A 199 6.27 10.37 7.21
CA GLN A 199 7.37 10.89 8.03
C GLN A 199 8.64 11.00 7.20
N ILE A 200 9.41 12.06 7.42
CA ILE A 200 10.68 12.36 6.76
C ILE A 200 11.79 12.23 7.81
N ARG A 201 12.90 11.56 7.49
CA ARG A 201 14.00 11.42 8.45
C ARG A 201 14.83 12.69 8.49
N ASN A 202 15.37 13.01 9.66
CA ASN A 202 16.30 14.12 9.77
C ASN A 202 17.49 13.96 8.80
N GLY A 203 17.88 15.06 8.17
CA GLY A 203 18.91 15.07 7.11
C GLY A 203 18.35 14.85 5.70
N ASP A 204 17.14 14.33 5.55
CA ASP A 204 16.49 14.25 4.24
C ASP A 204 16.06 15.67 3.79
N THR A 205 16.24 15.94 2.50
CA THR A 205 15.83 17.21 1.89
C THR A 205 14.47 17.09 1.21
N PHE A 206 13.64 18.12 1.34
CA PHE A 206 12.36 18.24 0.63
C PHE A 206 12.14 19.68 0.16
N GLU A 207 11.20 19.86 -0.76
CA GLU A 207 10.91 21.17 -1.36
C GLU A 207 9.70 21.80 -0.69
N ILE A 208 9.85 23.08 -0.33
CA ILE A 208 8.76 23.91 0.19
C ILE A 208 8.11 24.66 -0.97
N THR A 209 6.79 24.62 -1.05
CA THR A 209 5.98 25.32 -2.06
C THR A 209 5.22 26.52 -1.51
N GLY A 210 4.98 26.56 -0.20
CA GLY A 210 4.14 27.57 0.41
C GLY A 210 4.35 27.69 1.91
N VAL A 211 3.83 28.78 2.47
CA VAL A 211 3.89 29.08 3.90
C VAL A 211 2.53 29.54 4.37
N ARG A 212 2.08 28.99 5.51
CA ARG A 212 0.83 29.38 6.15
C ARG A 212 1.09 29.73 7.61
N ARG A 213 0.89 31.00 7.94
CA ARG A 213 0.93 31.48 9.31
C ARG A 213 -0.44 31.27 9.96
N ARG A 214 -0.47 30.66 11.14
CA ARG A 214 -1.68 30.59 11.98
C ARG A 214 -1.61 31.69 13.03
N ASP A 215 -2.57 32.61 12.98
CA ASP A 215 -2.58 33.83 13.81
C ASP A 215 -2.66 33.57 15.33
N SER A 216 -3.16 32.40 15.77
CA SER A 216 -3.40 32.11 17.19
C SER A 216 -2.15 31.70 17.97
N ASP A 217 -1.21 30.98 17.33
CA ASP A 217 -0.17 30.24 18.05
C ASP A 217 1.25 30.57 17.59
N ASN A 218 1.41 31.53 16.67
CA ASN A 218 2.69 31.83 16.00
C ASN A 218 3.35 30.59 15.35
N VAL A 219 2.60 29.51 15.15
CA VAL A 219 3.11 28.32 14.46
C VAL A 219 2.99 28.55 12.96
N GLU A 220 4.14 28.60 12.31
CA GLU A 220 4.27 28.67 10.88
C GLU A 220 4.31 27.25 10.31
N TRP A 221 3.46 26.99 9.32
CA TRP A 221 3.38 25.73 8.61
C TRP A 221 3.92 25.91 7.21
N LEU A 222 4.69 24.94 6.74
CA LEU A 222 5.32 24.93 5.43
C LEU A 222 4.65 23.86 4.59
N GLU A 223 4.19 24.24 3.40
CA GLU A 223 3.62 23.31 2.43
C GLU A 223 4.75 22.60 1.67
N VAL A 224 4.64 21.28 1.54
CA VAL A 224 5.63 20.45 0.86
C VAL A 224 5.18 20.13 -0.56
N ASN A 225 6.10 20.14 -1.54
CA ASN A 225 5.78 19.91 -2.97
C ASN A 225 5.04 18.58 -3.24
N SER A 226 5.35 17.53 -2.47
CA SER A 226 4.66 16.24 -2.56
C SER A 226 3.37 16.17 -1.72
N GLY A 227 2.77 17.32 -1.44
CA GLY A 227 1.57 17.49 -0.63
C GLY A 227 1.83 17.41 0.87
N GLY A 228 0.95 18.08 1.62
CA GLY A 228 0.95 18.12 3.08
C GLY A 228 1.74 19.29 3.67
N TRP A 229 1.76 19.33 5.00
CA TRP A 229 2.26 20.45 5.79
C TRP A 229 3.24 19.96 6.86
N VAL A 230 4.35 20.66 7.01
CA VAL A 230 5.33 20.44 8.08
C VAL A 230 5.44 21.68 8.95
N ARG A 231 5.85 21.52 10.20
CA ARG A 231 6.04 22.66 11.11
C ARG A 231 7.38 23.34 10.83
N ASP A 232 7.40 24.67 10.72
CA ASP A 232 8.62 25.47 10.52
C ASP A 232 9.71 25.11 11.54
N GLY A 233 9.34 25.00 12.82
CA GLY A 233 10.27 24.68 13.90
C GLY A 233 10.91 23.27 13.85
N GLU A 234 10.48 22.41 12.94
CA GLU A 234 11.03 21.07 12.71
C GLU A 234 11.87 20.99 11.42
N THR A 235 12.13 22.13 10.79
CA THR A 235 12.79 22.20 9.48
C THR A 235 13.93 23.22 9.51
N ARG A 236 14.97 22.99 8.69
CA ARG A 236 16.04 23.95 8.45
C ARG A 236 16.02 24.39 7.00
N TYR A 237 15.91 25.69 6.78
CA TYR A 237 15.97 26.31 5.46
C TYR A 237 16.44 27.75 5.59
N ASP A 238 16.94 28.32 4.49
CA ASP A 238 17.28 29.74 4.44
C ASP A 238 16.01 30.57 4.30
N ARG A 239 15.56 31.11 5.43
CA ARG A 239 14.32 31.90 5.54
C ARG A 239 14.36 33.18 4.70
N ASN A 240 15.54 33.67 4.32
CA ASN A 240 15.65 34.84 3.45
C ASN A 240 15.19 34.56 2.02
N ASN A 241 15.16 33.29 1.63
CA ASN A 241 14.75 32.90 0.28
C ASN A 241 13.23 32.75 0.16
N ILE A 242 12.47 32.50 1.23
CA ILE A 242 11.02 32.18 1.16
C ILE A 242 10.11 33.42 1.36
N ARG A 243 10.43 34.57 0.75
CA ARG A 243 9.63 35.80 0.86
C ARG A 243 8.87 36.14 -0.42
#